data_AF-A0A528GVM3-F1
#
_entry.id   AF-A0A528GVM3-F1
#
_cell.length_a   1.000
_cell.length_b   1.000
_cell.length_c   1.000
_cell.angle_alpha   90.00
_cell.angle_beta   90.00
_cell.angle_gamma   90.00
#
_symmetry.space_group_name_H-M   'P 1'
#
loop_
_entity.id
_entity.type
_entity.pdbx_description
1 polymer ?
#
loop_
_entity_poly.entity_id
_entity_poly.type
_entity_poly.pdbx_seq_one_letter_code
_entity_poly.pdbx_strand_id
1 'polypeptide(L)'
;VYVRDVADVAFATDTSDVLVSTLTRSATSVTRVPSVTVAVAKRAGANAVSVAEAILHRVEVLQGSLIPGDLSVEVTRDYGETANEKANELLYHLGLATISIIVLVWIAIGRREAMVVAIVIPVTILLTLSASRVMGYT
;
A
#
# COMPACT_ATOMS: atom_id res chain seq x y z
N VAL A 1 -33.89 43.77 -9.55
CA VAL A 1 -32.45 43.84 -9.85
C VAL A 1 -31.80 42.65 -9.18
N TYR A 2 -31.37 41.66 -9.96
CA TYR A 2 -30.60 40.51 -9.52
C TYR A 2 -29.11 40.78 -9.68
N VAL A 3 -28.26 40.03 -8.97
CA VAL A 3 -26.80 40.18 -9.06
C VAL A 3 -26.29 39.95 -10.49
N ARG A 4 -26.92 39.04 -11.25
CA ARG A 4 -26.64 38.83 -12.68
C ARG A 4 -26.99 40.01 -13.58
N ASP A 5 -27.82 40.95 -13.11
CA ASP A 5 -28.25 42.12 -13.89
C ASP A 5 -27.19 43.25 -13.80
N VAL A 6 -26.25 43.17 -12.86
CA VAL A 6 -25.24 44.20 -12.58
C VAL A 6 -23.80 43.68 -12.49
N ALA A 7 -23.60 42.36 -12.54
CA ALA A 7 -22.29 41.73 -12.46
C ALA A 7 -22.24 40.42 -13.26
N ASP A 8 -21.04 40.09 -13.76
CA ASP A 8 -20.74 38.78 -14.32
C ASP A 8 -20.48 37.80 -13.17
N VAL A 9 -21.27 36.72 -13.11
CA VAL A 9 -21.19 35.71 -12.04
C VAL A 9 -20.66 34.43 -12.65
N ALA A 10 -19.35 34.22 -12.47
CA ALA A 10 -18.68 32.97 -12.82
C ALA A 10 -18.23 32.24 -11.55
N PHE A 11 -18.13 30.92 -11.63
CA PHE A 11 -17.39 30.16 -10.62
C PHE A 11 -15.91 30.51 -10.77
N ALA A 12 -15.39 31.30 -9.83
CA ALA A 12 -13.97 31.58 -9.76
C ALA A 12 -13.27 30.40 -9.04
N THR A 13 -12.35 29.75 -9.75
CA THR A 13 -11.35 28.89 -9.11
C THR A 13 -10.19 29.78 -8.70
N ASP A 14 -9.78 29.72 -7.44
CA ASP A 14 -8.59 30.44 -6.98
C ASP A 14 -7.34 29.75 -7.59
N THR A 15 -6.95 30.17 -8.79
CA THR A 15 -5.80 29.61 -9.55
C THR A 15 -4.46 29.98 -8.90
N SER A 16 -4.46 30.56 -7.71
CA SER A 16 -3.26 30.77 -6.88
C SER A 16 -2.60 29.44 -6.46
N ASP A 17 -3.30 28.31 -6.62
CA ASP A 17 -2.79 26.98 -6.28
C ASP A 17 -1.87 26.39 -7.35
N VAL A 18 -0.58 26.34 -7.00
CA VAL A 18 0.49 25.46 -7.50
C VAL A 18 0.13 24.65 -8.75
N LEU A 19 0.50 25.16 -9.92
CA LEU A 19 0.47 24.42 -11.18
C LEU A 19 1.39 23.19 -11.08
N VAL A 20 0.81 22.02 -10.79
CA VAL A 20 1.51 20.74 -10.81
C VAL A 20 1.44 20.17 -12.23
N SER A 21 2.58 19.80 -12.79
CA SER A 21 2.66 19.15 -14.09
C SER A 21 3.47 17.86 -14.00
N THR A 22 2.92 16.78 -14.51
CA THR A 22 3.65 15.52 -14.69
C THR A 22 4.48 15.60 -15.97
N LEU A 23 5.73 15.14 -15.89
CA LEU A 23 6.63 15.01 -17.03
C LEU A 23 6.71 13.54 -17.42
N THR A 24 6.15 13.18 -18.55
CA THR A 24 6.25 11.84 -19.11
C THR A 24 7.36 11.84 -20.16
N ARG A 25 8.36 10.97 -19.99
CA ARG A 25 9.45 10.83 -20.96
C ARG A 25 9.15 9.66 -21.90
N SER A 26 8.99 9.95 -23.18
CA SER A 26 8.99 8.96 -24.25
C SER A 26 10.38 8.87 -24.90
N ALA A 27 10.65 7.82 -25.67
CA ALA A 27 11.96 7.51 -26.26
C ALA A 27 12.55 8.66 -27.11
N THR A 28 11.71 9.56 -27.62
CA THR A 28 12.09 10.67 -28.52
C THR A 28 11.64 12.06 -28.03
N SER A 29 10.86 12.18 -26.96
CA SER A 29 10.40 13.49 -26.46
C SER A 29 9.96 13.46 -25.00
N VAL A 30 10.03 14.61 -24.33
CA VAL A 30 9.48 14.84 -22.99
C VAL A 30 8.18 15.62 -23.16
N THR A 31 7.06 15.04 -22.72
CA THR A 31 5.74 15.68 -22.76
C THR A 31 5.37 16.14 -21.36
N ARG A 32 5.02 17.42 -21.22
CA ARG A 32 4.47 17.98 -20.00
C ARG A 32 2.94 17.97 -20.10
N VAL A 33 2.28 17.33 -19.14
CA VAL A 33 0.82 17.25 -19.07
C VAL A 33 0.35 17.93 -17.78
N PRO A 34 -0.68 18.79 -17.82
CA PRO A 34 -1.26 19.34 -16.59
C PRO A 34 -1.82 18.20 -15.72
N SER A 35 -1.58 18.26 -14.41
CA SER A 35 -1.92 17.19 -13.49
C SER A 35 -2.45 17.74 -12.17
N VAL A 36 -3.30 16.98 -11.50
CA VAL A 36 -3.74 17.27 -10.13
C VAL A 36 -3.23 16.17 -9.22
N THR A 37 -2.48 16.55 -8.17
CA THR A 37 -1.99 15.61 -7.16
C THR A 37 -2.99 15.50 -6.04
N VAL A 38 -3.51 14.30 -5.81
CA VAL A 38 -4.38 14.00 -4.66
C VAL A 38 -3.56 13.21 -3.63
N ALA A 39 -3.37 13.79 -2.45
CA ALA A 39 -2.71 13.10 -1.34
C ALA A 39 -3.76 12.57 -0.36
N VAL A 40 -3.76 11.26 -0.12
CA VAL A 40 -4.65 10.61 0.85
C VAL A 40 -3.85 10.19 2.08
N ALA A 41 -4.16 10.78 3.22
CA ALA A 41 -3.56 10.42 4.49
C ALA A 41 -4.40 9.37 5.23
N LYS A 42 -3.75 8.32 5.76
CA LYS A 42 -4.41 7.37 6.65
C LYS A 42 -4.69 8.02 8.02
N ARG A 43 -5.76 7.59 8.68
CA ARG A 43 -6.02 7.96 10.08
C ARG A 43 -5.03 7.24 11.02
N ALA A 44 -4.77 7.82 12.19
CA ALA A 44 -4.01 7.15 13.24
C ALA A 44 -4.70 5.82 13.61
N GLY A 45 -3.91 4.77 13.81
CA GLY A 45 -4.42 3.42 14.10
C GLY A 45 -4.93 2.62 12.90
N ALA A 46 -5.04 3.22 11.71
CA ALA A 46 -5.42 2.47 10.50
C ALA A 46 -4.22 1.74 9.89
N ASN A 47 -4.48 0.53 9.37
CA ASN A 47 -3.52 -0.26 8.59
C ASN A 47 -3.29 0.39 7.23
N ALA A 48 -2.03 0.73 6.93
CA ALA A 48 -1.65 1.42 5.70
C ALA A 48 -1.88 0.57 4.44
N VAL A 49 -1.63 -0.74 4.51
CA VAL A 49 -1.80 -1.67 3.38
C VAL A 49 -3.27 -1.74 3.00
N SER A 50 -4.14 -2.01 3.97
CA SER A 50 -5.59 -2.13 3.73
C SER A 50 -6.21 -0.83 3.22
N VAL A 51 -5.75 0.33 3.71
CA VAL A 51 -6.23 1.63 3.24
C VAL A 51 -5.78 1.89 1.80
N ALA A 52 -4.51 1.62 1.46
CA ALA A 52 -4.01 1.79 0.10
C ALA A 52 -4.79 0.93 -0.90
N GLU A 53 -4.99 -0.35 -0.59
CA GLU A 53 -5.75 -1.27 -1.44
C GLU A 53 -7.22 -0.85 -1.61
N ALA A 54 -7.86 -0.38 -0.54
CA ALA A 54 -9.22 0.17 -0.63
C ALA A 54 -9.30 1.43 -1.52
N ILE A 55 -8.28 2.28 -1.50
CA ILE A 55 -8.20 3.48 -2.35
C ILE A 55 -8.03 3.06 -3.82
N LEU A 56 -7.08 2.17 -4.12
CA LEU A 56 -6.83 1.69 -5.48
C LEU A 56 -8.08 1.03 -6.06
N HIS A 57 -8.71 0.15 -5.29
CA HIS A 57 -9.96 -0.48 -5.70
C HIS A 57 -11.08 0.55 -5.93
N ARG A 58 -11.17 1.59 -5.08
CA ARG A 58 -12.15 2.66 -5.27
C ARG A 58 -11.88 3.47 -6.54
N VAL A 59 -10.61 3.74 -6.85
CA VAL A 59 -10.21 4.42 -8.09
C VAL A 59 -10.62 3.58 -9.30
N GLU A 60 -10.36 2.27 -9.31
CA GLU A 60 -10.76 1.36 -10.38
C GLU A 60 -12.28 1.37 -10.61
N VAL A 61 -13.08 1.30 -9.54
CA VAL A 61 -14.56 1.37 -9.65
C VAL A 61 -15.05 2.70 -10.22
N LEU A 62 -14.29 3.78 -10.03
CA LEU A 62 -14.63 5.10 -10.56
C LEU A 62 -14.18 5.32 -12.01
N GLN A 63 -13.32 4.44 -12.55
CA GLN A 63 -12.94 4.47 -13.96
C GLN A 63 -14.16 4.20 -14.86
N GLY A 64 -14.37 5.05 -15.86
CA GLY A 64 -15.50 4.95 -16.79
C GLY A 64 -16.82 5.55 -16.30
N SER A 65 -16.90 5.99 -15.04
CA SER A 65 -18.02 6.80 -14.54
C SER A 65 -17.58 8.24 -14.27
N LEU A 66 -16.91 8.46 -13.15
CA LEU A 66 -16.46 9.78 -12.69
C LEU A 66 -15.10 10.14 -13.30
N ILE A 67 -14.27 9.14 -13.60
CA ILE A 67 -13.00 9.31 -14.29
C ILE A 67 -13.21 8.92 -15.76
N PRO A 68 -13.44 9.89 -16.66
CA PRO A 68 -13.60 9.62 -18.09
C PRO A 68 -12.29 9.11 -18.71
N GLY A 69 -12.39 8.42 -19.85
CA GLY A 69 -11.26 7.68 -20.46
C GLY A 69 -10.16 8.55 -21.07
N ASP A 70 -10.35 9.86 -21.13
CA ASP A 70 -9.35 10.87 -21.50
C ASP A 70 -8.45 11.27 -20.32
N LEU A 71 -8.78 10.87 -19.09
CA LEU A 71 -7.96 11.09 -17.90
C LEU A 71 -7.13 9.85 -17.56
N SER A 72 -5.83 10.07 -17.32
CA SER A 72 -4.91 9.05 -16.82
C SER A 72 -4.71 9.21 -15.32
N VAL A 73 -4.81 8.12 -14.56
CA VAL A 73 -4.49 8.09 -13.13
C VAL A 73 -3.15 7.40 -12.93
N GLU A 74 -2.24 8.07 -12.23
CA GLU A 74 -0.91 7.54 -11.91
C GLU A 74 -0.66 7.60 -10.40
N VAL A 75 -0.22 6.47 -9.83
CA VAL A 75 0.14 6.40 -8.41
C VAL A 75 1.59 6.84 -8.27
N THR A 76 1.80 8.03 -7.70
CA THR A 76 3.16 8.58 -7.54
C THR A 76 3.88 8.04 -6.31
N ARG A 77 3.15 7.72 -5.23
CA ARG A 77 3.69 7.17 -3.98
C ARG A 77 2.67 6.27 -3.31
N ASP A 78 3.06 5.02 -3.04
CA ASP A 78 2.26 4.07 -2.27
C ASP A 78 3.07 3.52 -1.09
N TYR A 79 2.75 4.01 0.12
CA TYR A 79 3.35 3.52 1.35
C TYR A 79 2.72 2.23 1.87
N GLY A 80 1.51 1.88 1.43
CA GLY A 80 0.88 0.61 1.74
C GLY A 80 1.62 -0.54 1.04
N GLU A 81 1.91 -0.38 -0.25
CA GLU A 81 2.65 -1.38 -1.03
C GLU A 81 4.05 -1.63 -0.44
N THR A 82 4.83 -0.57 -0.19
CA THR A 82 6.17 -0.73 0.42
C THR A 82 6.10 -1.38 1.81
N ALA A 83 5.06 -1.11 2.59
CA ALA A 83 4.89 -1.76 3.89
C ALA A 83 4.57 -3.25 3.75
N ASN A 84 3.74 -3.62 2.78
CA ASN A 84 3.40 -5.00 2.47
C ASN A 84 4.61 -5.79 1.97
N GLU A 85 5.37 -5.22 1.03
CA GLU A 85 6.59 -5.82 0.49
C GLU A 85 7.60 -6.11 1.61
N LYS A 86 7.86 -5.15 2.49
CA LYS A 86 8.75 -5.34 3.64
C LYS A 86 8.24 -6.41 4.61
N ALA A 87 6.94 -6.46 4.87
CA ALA A 87 6.36 -7.51 5.73
C ALA A 87 6.56 -8.90 5.12
N ASN A 88 6.32 -9.04 3.81
CA ASN A 88 6.50 -10.30 3.10
C ASN A 88 7.98 -10.71 3.02
N GLU A 89 8.89 -9.76 2.80
CA GLU A 89 10.34 -10.01 2.81
C GLU A 89 10.81 -10.54 4.18
N LEU A 90 10.32 -9.95 5.27
CA LEU A 90 10.62 -10.43 6.63
C LEU A 90 10.09 -11.84 6.87
N LEU A 91 8.84 -12.13 6.48
CA LEU A 91 8.25 -13.46 6.61
C LEU A 91 8.99 -14.50 5.77
N TYR A 92 9.44 -14.12 4.57
CA TYR A 92 10.24 -14.98 3.70
C TYR A 92 11.57 -15.36 4.36
N HIS A 93 12.32 -14.40 4.88
CA HIS A 93 13.58 -14.68 5.58
C HIS A 93 13.37 -15.50 6.86
N LEU A 94 12.32 -15.24 7.63
CA LEU A 94 11.99 -16.01 8.82
C LEU A 94 11.67 -17.48 8.48
N GLY A 95 10.87 -17.70 7.43
CA GLY A 95 10.53 -19.04 6.95
C GLY A 95 11.77 -19.80 6.48
N LEU A 96 12.61 -19.16 5.67
CA LEU A 96 13.85 -19.75 5.17
C LEU A 96 14.79 -20.10 6.32
N ALA A 97 14.96 -19.21 7.30
CA ALA A 97 15.76 -19.46 8.50
C ALA A 97 15.21 -20.66 9.30
N THR A 98 13.89 -20.73 9.48
CA THR A 98 13.23 -21.82 10.21
C THR A 98 13.47 -23.17 9.53
N ILE A 99 13.28 -23.24 8.21
CA ILE A 99 13.51 -24.47 7.43
C ILE A 99 14.99 -24.86 7.49
N SER A 100 15.89 -23.90 7.36
CA SER A 100 17.34 -24.12 7.44
C SER A 100 17.74 -24.77 8.77
N ILE A 101 17.20 -24.28 9.90
CA ILE A 101 17.46 -24.84 11.23
C ILE A 101 16.93 -26.28 11.33
N ILE A 102 15.72 -26.56 10.82
CA ILE A 102 15.15 -27.91 10.85
C ILE A 102 16.04 -28.90 10.08
N VAL A 103 16.50 -28.50 8.88
CA VAL A 103 17.41 -29.33 8.06
C VAL A 103 18.74 -29.54 8.77
N LEU A 104 19.30 -28.50 9.38
CA LEU A 104 20.56 -28.59 10.11
C LEU A 104 20.46 -29.54 11.31
N VAL A 105 19.40 -29.44 12.12
CA VAL A 105 19.14 -30.36 13.25
C VAL A 105 18.95 -31.80 12.75
N TRP A 106 18.28 -31.96 11.61
CA TRP A 106 18.07 -33.27 11.01
C TRP A 106 19.36 -33.97 10.62
N ILE A 107 20.32 -33.23 10.08
CA ILE A 107 21.66 -33.74 9.72
C ILE A 107 22.53 -33.94 10.97
N ALA A 108 22.48 -33.01 11.93
CA ALA A 108 23.38 -33.00 13.07
C ALA A 108 23.02 -33.99 14.18
N ILE A 109 21.73 -34.10 14.54
CA ILE A 109 21.27 -34.88 15.69
C ILE A 109 20.50 -36.12 15.25
N GLY A 110 19.65 -35.98 14.24
CA GLY A 110 18.90 -37.09 13.69
C GLY A 110 17.44 -36.76 13.42
N ARG A 111 16.71 -37.81 13.01
CA ARG A 111 15.36 -37.73 12.46
C ARG A 111 14.31 -37.39 13.51
N ARG A 112 14.47 -37.92 14.72
CA ARG A 112 13.46 -37.83 15.78
C ARG A 112 13.48 -36.43 16.40
N GLU A 113 14.67 -35.89 16.60
CA GLU A 113 14.92 -34.61 17.23
C GLU A 113 14.50 -33.46 16.29
N ALA A 114 14.79 -33.58 15.00
CA ALA A 114 14.32 -32.64 13.99
C ALA A 114 12.79 -32.58 13.89
N MET A 115 12.09 -33.71 14.05
CA MET A 115 10.62 -33.73 14.08
C MET A 115 10.06 -32.95 15.27
N VAL A 116 10.68 -33.09 16.45
CA VAL A 116 10.27 -32.32 17.64
C VAL A 116 10.45 -30.83 17.39
N VAL A 117 11.61 -30.40 16.87
CA VAL A 117 11.89 -28.99 16.57
C VAL A 117 10.94 -28.43 15.51
N ALA A 118 10.66 -29.20 14.46
CA ALA A 118 9.74 -28.81 13.40
C ALA A 118 8.31 -28.52 13.89
N ILE A 119 7.88 -29.17 14.99
CA ILE A 119 6.57 -28.92 15.62
C ILE A 119 6.67 -27.76 16.63
N VAL A 120 7.72 -27.71 17.44
CA VAL A 120 7.86 -26.73 18.53
C VAL A 120 7.93 -25.29 18.02
N ILE A 121 8.67 -25.03 16.92
CA ILE A 121 8.83 -23.67 16.38
C ILE A 121 7.48 -23.06 15.95
N PRO A 122 6.69 -23.67 15.04
CA PRO A 122 5.41 -23.10 14.62
C PRO A 122 4.40 -23.02 15.78
N VAL A 123 4.39 -24.00 16.68
CA VAL A 123 3.51 -23.96 17.87
C VAL A 123 3.84 -22.77 18.76
N THR A 124 5.13 -22.49 18.98
CA THR A 124 5.55 -21.34 19.79
C THR A 124 5.15 -20.02 19.13
N ILE A 125 5.35 -19.89 17.81
CA ILE A 125 4.94 -18.70 17.04
C ILE A 125 3.41 -18.52 17.09
N LEU A 126 2.64 -19.59 16.93
CA LEU A 126 1.18 -19.53 17.01
C LEU A 126 0.71 -19.12 18.41
N LEU A 127 1.35 -19.65 19.45
CA LEU A 127 1.04 -19.31 20.84
C LEU A 127 1.35 -17.84 21.14
N THR A 128 2.50 -17.32 20.68
CA THR A 128 2.88 -15.92 20.89
C THR A 128 1.95 -14.97 20.14
N LEU A 129 1.59 -15.29 18.89
CA LEU A 129 0.61 -14.51 18.11
C LEU A 129 -0.80 -14.57 18.71
N SER A 130 -1.19 -15.71 19.27
CA SER A 130 -2.49 -15.85 19.95
C SER A 130 -2.52 -15.00 21.22
N ALA A 131 -1.45 -15.04 22.03
CA ALA A 131 -1.31 -14.23 23.22
C ALA A 131 -1.31 -12.72 22.89
N SER A 132 -0.60 -12.30 21.82
CA SER A 132 -0.57 -10.90 21.41
C SER A 132 -1.95 -10.40 20.98
N ARG A 133 -2.72 -11.23 20.27
CA ARG A 133 -4.10 -10.91 19.88
C ARG A 133 -5.03 -10.77 21.09
N VAL A 134 -4.90 -11.63 22.10
CA VAL A 134 -5.68 -11.55 23.34
C VAL A 134 -5.33 -10.30 24.15
N MET A 135 -4.06 -9.88 24.13
CA MET A 135 -3.61 -8.63 24.77
C MET A 135 -3.97 -7.36 23.98
N GLY A 136 -4.53 -7.47 22.78
CA GLY A 136 -4.98 -6.34 21.97
C GLY A 136 -3.89 -5.70 21.09
N TYR A 137 -2.76 -6.39 20.87
CA TYR A 137 -1.79 -5.96 19.86
C TYR A 137 -2.25 -6.37 18.47
N THR A 138 -2.20 -5.44 17.51
CA THR A 138 -2.57 -5.64 16.09
C THR A 138 -1.64 -4.83 15.19
#